data_AF-A0A0K0FRS2-F1
#
_entry.id   AF-A0A0K0FRS2-F1
#
_cell.length_a   1.000
_cell.length_b   1.000
_cell.length_c   1.000
_cell.angle_alpha   90.00
_cell.angle_beta   90.00
_cell.angle_gamma   90.00
#
_symmetry.space_group_name_H-M   'P 1'
#
loop_
_entity.id
_entity.type
_entity.pdbx_description
1 polymer ?
#
loop_
_entity_poly.entity_id
_entity_poly.type
_entity_poly.pdbx_seq_one_letter_code
_entity_poly.pdbx_strand_id
1 'polypeptide(L)' 'MVSWKDDGVRYLVLIKDEIYAFDRNNNVFKINNMYLFHRKELRHIRDTLVDTEIIMEKTPISGGEFRTIPRMLKYDVVH' A
#
# COMPACT_ATOMS: atom_id res chain seq x y z
N MET A 1 -6.53 -12.82 15.42
CA MET A 1 -5.07 -12.77 15.17
C MET A 1 -4.56 -11.46 15.78
N VAL A 2 -3.35 -11.43 16.33
CA VAL A 2 -2.72 -10.22 16.89
C VAL A 2 -1.46 -9.93 16.09
N SER A 3 -1.36 -8.71 15.56
CA SER A 3 -0.15 -8.15 14.95
C SER A 3 0.28 -6.92 15.75
N TRP A 4 1.53 -6.52 15.56
CA TRP A 4 2.00 -5.22 16.05
C TRP A 4 1.24 -4.10 15.33
N LYS A 5 0.90 -3.06 16.09
CA LYS A 5 0.33 -1.83 15.55
C LYS A 5 1.49 -0.91 15.22
N ASP A 6 1.56 -0.44 13.98
CA ASP A 6 2.52 0.57 13.57
C ASP A 6 1.90 1.97 13.69
N ASP A 7 2.74 2.98 13.83
CA ASP A 7 2.33 4.40 13.80
C ASP A 7 2.26 4.90 12.36
N GLY A 8 1.44 4.22 11.55
CA GLY A 8 1.24 4.55 10.14
C GLY A 8 0.00 5.40 9.87
N VAL A 9 -0.17 5.76 8.60
CA VAL A 9 -1.40 6.37 8.10
C VAL A 9 -2.22 5.32 7.36
N ARG A 10 -3.46 5.10 7.80
CA ARG A 10 -4.36 4.10 7.24
C ARG A 10 -5.03 4.62 5.97
N TYR A 11 -5.00 3.81 4.92
CA TYR A 11 -5.63 4.07 3.64
C TYR A 11 -6.39 2.84 3.14
N LEU A 12 -7.58 3.06 2.59
CA LEU A 12 -8.20 2.06 1.72
C LEU A 12 -7.64 2.24 0.31
N VAL A 13 -7.18 1.17 -0.31
CA VAL A 13 -6.56 1.20 -1.64
C VAL A 13 -7.45 0.45 -2.62
N LEU A 14 -8.03 1.19 -3.56
CA LEU A 14 -8.81 0.66 -4.66
C LEU A 14 -7.90 0.46 -5.87
N ILE A 15 -7.93 -0.75 -6.40
CA ILE A 15 -7.12 -1.17 -7.53
C ILE A 15 -8.06 -1.48 -8.69
N LYS A 16 -8.04 -0.61 -9.70
CA LYS A 16 -8.73 -0.79 -10.98
C LYS A 16 -7.70 -0.78 -12.10
N ASP A 17 -7.91 -0.08 -13.21
CA ASP A 17 -6.82 0.15 -14.18
C ASP A 17 -5.75 1.09 -13.63
N GLU A 18 -6.14 1.94 -12.67
CA GLU A 18 -5.27 2.80 -11.90
C GLU A 18 -5.52 2.58 -10.40
N ILE A 19 -4.56 3.01 -9.57
CA ILE A 19 -4.61 2.76 -8.12
C ILE A 19 -4.92 4.06 -7.39
N TYR A 20 -5.91 3.97 -6.50
CA TYR A 20 -6.41 5.09 -5.70
C TYR A 20 -6.34 4.74 -4.22
N ALA A 21 -5.84 5.66 -3.40
CA ALA A 21 -5.84 5.56 -1.96
C ALA A 21 -6.83 6.57 -1.36
N PHE A 22 -7.61 6.12 -0.38
CA PHE A 22 -8.61 6.90 0.33
C PHE A 22 -8.19 7.01 1.79
N ASP A 23 -8.09 8.23 2.31
CA ASP A 23 -7.87 8.46 3.73
C ASP A 23 -9.17 8.37 4.54
N ARG A 24 -9.08 8.60 5.86
CA ARG A 24 -10.26 8.58 6.76
C ARG A 24 -11.25 9.73 6.52
N ASN A 25 -10.84 10.77 5.81
CA ASN A 25 -11.66 11.93 5.46
C ASN A 25 -12.21 11.82 4.03
N ASN A 26 -12.08 10.66 3.38
CA ASN A 26 -12.42 10.43 1.98
C ASN A 26 -11.65 11.31 0.97
N ASN A 27 -10.49 11.84 1.35
CA ASN A 27 -9.57 12.44 0.38
C ASN A 27 -9.00 11.35 -0.51
N VAL A 28 -8.93 11.63 -1.81
CA VAL A 28 -8.52 10.67 -2.84
C VAL A 28 -7.13 11.01 -3.35
N PHE A 29 -6.22 10.04 -3.29
CA PHE A 29 -4.87 10.16 -3.79
C PHE A 29 -4.63 9.13 -4.89
N LYS A 30 -4.12 9.58 -6.04
CA LYS A 30 -3.73 8.67 -7.13
C LYS A 30 -2.30 8.20 -6.93
N ILE A 31 -2.10 6.88 -6.88
CA ILE A 31 -0.76 6.28 -6.79
C ILE A 31 -0.29 5.95 -8.21
N ASN A 32 0.75 6.64 -8.66
CA ASN A 32 1.35 6.41 -9.96
C ASN A 32 2.48 5.36 -9.88
N ASN A 33 2.77 4.72 -11.02
CA ASN A 33 3.89 3.78 -11.18
C ASN A 33 3.86 2.56 -10.25
N MET A 34 2.66 2.11 -9.88
CA MET A 34 2.47 0.86 -9.13
C MET A 34 1.71 -0.14 -10.01
N TYR A 35 2.25 -1.34 -10.16
CA TYR A 35 1.64 -2.41 -10.92
C TYR A 35 1.51 -3.67 -10.06
N LEU A 36 0.29 -4.19 -9.93
CA LEU A 36 -0.04 -5.37 -9.16
C LEU A 36 -0.42 -6.50 -10.12
N PHE A 37 0.45 -7.50 -10.20
CA PHE A 37 0.30 -8.60 -11.14
C PHE A 37 -0.84 -9.53 -10.74
N HIS A 38 -1.68 -9.89 -11.70
CA HIS A 38 -2.68 -10.93 -11.52
C HIS A 38 -1.99 -12.30 -11.44
N ARG A 39 -2.45 -13.15 -10.52
CA ARG A 39 -1.78 -14.44 -10.21
C ARG A 39 -1.67 -15.38 -11.41
N LYS A 40 -2.67 -15.39 -12.29
CA LYS A 40 -2.80 -16.36 -13.40
C LYS A 40 -2.63 -15.75 -14.79
N GLU A 41 -2.80 -14.44 -14.91
CA GLU A 41 -2.84 -13.75 -16.20
C GLU A 41 -1.79 -12.65 -16.17
N LEU A 42 -1.17 -12.35 -17.32
CA LEU A 42 -0.21 -11.26 -17.47
C LEU A 42 -0.94 -9.91 -17.57
N ARG A 43 -1.73 -9.58 -16.55
CA ARG A 43 -2.49 -8.33 -16.46
C ARG A 43 -2.45 -7.76 -15.05
N HIS A 44 -2.91 -6.52 -14.94
CA HIS A 44 -3.13 -5.86 -13.66
C HIS A 44 -4.38 -6.46 -12.99
N ILE A 45 -4.33 -6.63 -11.67
CA ILE A 45 -5.54 -6.96 -10.89
C ILE A 45 -6.52 -5.79 -10.96
N ARG A 46 -7.82 -6.06 -10.92
CA ARG A 46 -8.86 -5.03 -11.08
C ARG A 46 -9.97 -5.29 -10.08
N ASP A 47 -10.72 -4.23 -9.78
CA ASP A 47 -11.87 -4.25 -8.88
C ASP A 47 -11.55 -4.86 -7.51
N THR A 48 -10.36 -4.55 -7.00
CA THR A 48 -9.91 -5.03 -5.68
C THR A 48 -9.82 -3.86 -4.71
N LEU A 49 -10.38 -4.02 -3.51
CA LEU A 49 -10.30 -3.04 -2.43
C LEU A 49 -9.53 -3.63 -1.25
N VAL A 50 -8.42 -2.99 -0.89
CA VAL A 50 -7.49 -3.48 0.13
C VAL A 50 -7.41 -2.48 1.28
N ASP A 51 -7.45 -2.97 2.51
CA ASP A 51 -7.19 -2.17 3.70
C ASP A 51 -5.69 -2.16 3.99
N THR A 52 -5.11 -0.96 4.00
CA THR A 52 -3.66 -0.76 4.06
C THR A 52 -3.26 0.28 5.07
N GLU A 53 -2.02 0.20 5.51
CA GLU A 53 -1.36 1.23 6.29
C GLU A 53 -0.02 1.56 5.65
N ILE A 54 0.24 2.86 5.47
CA ILE A 54 1.51 3.35 4.95
C ILE A 54 2.37 3.78 6.14
N ILE A 55 3.54 3.16 6.25
CA ILE A 55 4.55 3.45 7.28
C ILE A 55 5.82 3.99 6.65
N MET A 56 6.55 4.81 7.40
CA MET A 56 7.86 5.32 7.00
C MET A 56 8.96 4.49 7.65
N GLU A 57 9.52 3.54 6.92
CA GLU A 57 10.53 2.65 7.46
C GLU A 57 11.94 3.20 7.22
N LYS A 58 12.77 3.22 8.27
CA LYS A 58 14.20 3.52 8.15
C LYS A 58 14.95 2.26 7.74
N THR A 59 15.24 2.12 6.46
CA THR A 59 15.98 0.98 5.92
C THR A 59 17.48 1.29 5.86
N PRO A 60 18.35 0.40 6.38
CA PRO A 60 19.79 0.57 6.25
C PRO A 60 20.20 0.43 4.78
N ILE A 61 21.11 1.29 4.36
CA ILE A 61 21.79 1.24 3.07
C ILE A 61 23.25 0.84 3.31
N SER A 62 23.93 0.40 2.25
CA SER A 62 25.38 0.14 2.27
C SER A 62 26.15 1.33 2.85
N GLY A 63 27.09 1.07 3.77
CA GLY A 63 27.93 2.11 4.37
C GLY A 63 27.44 2.71 5.68
N GLY A 64 26.38 2.15 6.31
CA GLY A 64 25.89 2.61 7.62
C GLY A 64 24.94 3.80 7.55
N GLU A 65 24.53 4.21 6.35
CA GLU A 65 23.49 5.20 6.14
C GLU A 65 22.09 4.57 6.24
N PHE A 66 21.09 5.38 6.53
CA PHE A 66 19.69 4.96 6.58
C PHE A 66 18.86 5.83 5.65
N ARG A 67 17.95 5.21 4.90
CA ARG A 67 16.94 5.92 4.10
C ARG A 67 15.56 5.62 4.62
N THR A 68 14.76 6.68 4.76
CA THR A 68 13.34 6.51 5.04
C THR A 68 12.61 6.17 3.73
N ILE A 69 12.02 4.97 3.68
CA ILE A 69 11.29 4.44 2.53
C ILE A 69 9.83 4.23 2.96
N PRO A 70 8.86 4.83 2.25
CA PRO A 70 7.46 4.54 2.51
C PRO A 70 7.16 3.08 2.12
N ARG A 71 6.55 2.32 3.03
CA ARG A 71 6.04 0.97 2.76
C ARG A 71 4.54 0.90 3.02
N MET A 72 3.85 0.20 2.13
CA MET A 72 2.43 -0.08 2.24
C MET A 72 2.24 -1.49 2.79
N LEU A 73 1.74 -1.59 4.02
CA LEU A 73 1.36 -2.84 4.66
C LEU A 73 -0.10 -3.12 4.35
N LYS A 74 -0.42 -4.36 3.96
CA LYS A 74 -1.78 -4.80 3.63
C LYS A 74 -2.28 -5.67 4.78
N TYR A 75 -3.34 -5.24 5.45
CA TYR A 75 -3.88 -5.98 6.60
C TYR A 75 -5.04 -6.88 6.20
N ASP A 76 -5.95 -6.37 5.36
CA ASP A 76 -7.13 -7.12 4.94
C ASP A 76 -7.53 -6.79 3.49
N VAL A 77 -8.32 -7.66 2.88
CA VAL A 77 -8.91 -7.47 1.56
C VAL A 77 -10.43 -7.44 1.72
N VAL A 78 -11.02 -6.32 1.36
CA VAL A 78 -12.47 -6.10 1.48
C VAL A 78 -13.20 -6.70 0.30
N HIS A 79 -12.65 -6.56 -0.90
CA HIS A 79 -13.21 -7.05 -2.16
C HIS A 79 -12.11 -7.47 -3.12
#